data_AF-A0A2G2LVJ3-F1
#
_entry.id   AF-A0A2G2LVJ3-F1
#
_cell.length_a   1.000
_cell.length_b   1.000
_cell.length_c   1.000
_cell.angle_alpha   90.00
_cell.angle_beta   90.00
_cell.angle_gamma   90.00
#
_symmetry.space_group_name_H-M   'P 1'
#
loop_
_entity.id
_entity.type
_entity.pdbx_description
1 polymer ?
#
loop_
_entity_poly.entity_id
_entity_poly.type
_entity_poly.pdbx_seq_one_letter_code
_entity_poly.pdbx_strand_id
1 'polypeptide(L)'
;MIIETAEKACKFLQRDHAIDMIALSLSATEKQALETRHKSCRDKRECDRIKAVLLLSEGWNTKQIAQALRKHEDSIKRHVLDYIQHHKLTENRGGSTGKLTRQQTDELITHLMAHTYLHQHEIIAYIK
;
A
#
# COMPACT_ATOMS: atom_id res chain seq x y z
N MET A 1 -29.95 11.45 -21.92
CA MET A 1 -28.83 11.96 -21.09
C MET A 1 -29.11 12.03 -19.60
N ILE A 2 -30.34 12.22 -19.11
CA ILE A 2 -30.63 12.33 -17.66
C ILE A 2 -30.77 10.95 -16.96
N ILE A 3 -31.18 9.91 -17.69
CA ILE A 3 -31.45 8.57 -17.12
C ILE A 3 -30.13 7.81 -16.80
N GLU A 4 -29.11 7.97 -17.64
CA GLU A 4 -27.79 7.34 -17.45
C GLU A 4 -27.05 7.83 -16.20
N THR A 5 -27.29 9.08 -15.80
CA THR A 5 -26.75 9.67 -14.57
C THR A 5 -27.40 9.10 -13.30
N ALA A 6 -28.70 8.80 -13.35
CA ALA A 6 -29.42 8.19 -12.22
C ALA A 6 -29.04 6.72 -12.02
N GLU A 7 -28.85 5.95 -13.09
CA GLU A 7 -28.35 4.57 -13.00
C GLU A 7 -26.88 4.49 -12.54
N LYS A 8 -26.03 5.43 -12.95
CA LYS A 8 -24.65 5.53 -12.44
C LYS A 8 -24.62 5.91 -10.95
N ALA A 9 -25.49 6.83 -10.51
CA ALA A 9 -25.64 7.17 -9.10
C ALA A 9 -26.21 6.00 -8.28
N CYS A 10 -27.18 5.25 -8.82
CA CYS A 10 -27.74 4.08 -8.15
C CYS A 10 -26.72 2.92 -8.08
N LYS A 11 -25.90 2.68 -9.12
CA LYS A 11 -24.77 1.74 -9.08
C LYS A 11 -23.63 2.18 -8.14
N PHE A 12 -23.44 3.49 -7.93
CA PHE A 12 -22.49 4.04 -6.96
C PHE A 12 -23.00 3.81 -5.52
N LEU A 13 -24.27 4.10 -5.26
CA LEU A 13 -24.91 3.84 -3.95
C LEU A 13 -25.09 2.34 -3.65
N GLN A 14 -25.31 1.50 -4.67
CA GLN A 14 -25.34 0.03 -4.53
C GLN A 14 -23.94 -0.57 -4.31
N ARG A 15 -22.87 0.08 -4.80
CA ARG A 15 -21.50 -0.28 -4.45
C ARG A 15 -21.18 0.06 -2.99
N ASP A 16 -21.71 1.17 -2.48
CA ASP A 16 -21.47 1.58 -1.08
C ASP A 16 -22.08 0.59 -0.07
N HIS A 17 -23.19 -0.09 -0.40
CA HIS A 17 -23.82 -1.09 0.47
C HIS A 17 -23.13 -2.46 0.48
N ALA A 18 -22.37 -2.84 -0.56
CA ALA A 18 -21.68 -4.13 -0.59
C ALA A 18 -20.37 -4.11 0.24
N ILE A 19 -19.83 -2.92 0.55
CA ILE A 19 -18.52 -2.78 1.20
C ILE A 19 -18.63 -2.81 2.74
N ASP A 20 -19.83 -2.63 3.29
CA ASP A 20 -20.10 -2.83 4.72
C ASP A 20 -20.06 -4.33 5.14
N MET A 21 -19.84 -5.26 4.20
CA MET A 21 -19.82 -6.72 4.43
C MET A 21 -18.43 -7.37 4.48
N ILE A 22 -17.34 -6.62 4.71
CA ILE A 22 -16.04 -7.27 4.97
C ILE A 22 -16.02 -7.74 6.43
N ALA A 23 -16.55 -8.93 6.68
CA ALA A 23 -16.42 -9.60 7.96
C ALA A 23 -15.07 -10.34 8.02
N LEU A 24 -14.20 -9.93 8.93
CA LEU A 24 -12.93 -10.61 9.20
C LEU A 24 -13.03 -11.33 10.54
N SER A 25 -12.76 -12.63 10.56
CA SER A 25 -12.61 -13.41 11.79
C SER A 25 -11.14 -13.79 11.96
N LEU A 26 -10.56 -13.46 13.11
CA LEU A 26 -9.19 -13.83 13.47
C LEU A 26 -9.21 -14.80 14.66
N SER A 27 -8.39 -15.83 14.59
CA SER A 27 -8.11 -16.70 15.72
C SER A 27 -7.36 -15.95 16.83
N ALA A 28 -7.40 -16.48 18.07
CA ALA A 28 -6.70 -15.87 19.19
C ALA A 28 -5.18 -15.75 18.97
N THR A 29 -4.58 -16.74 18.30
CA THR A 29 -3.15 -16.76 17.96
C THR A 29 -2.79 -15.69 16.93
N GLU A 30 -3.63 -15.50 15.91
CA GLU A 30 -3.44 -14.43 14.90
C GLU A 30 -3.55 -13.04 15.54
N LYS A 31 -4.56 -12.82 16.39
CA LYS A 31 -4.70 -11.56 17.13
C LYS A 31 -3.44 -11.28 17.97
N GLN A 32 -2.98 -12.27 18.73
CA GLN A 32 -1.77 -12.14 19.54
C GLN A 32 -0.53 -11.83 18.71
N ALA A 33 -0.38 -12.46 17.54
CA ALA A 33 0.74 -12.21 16.62
C ALA A 33 0.71 -10.77 16.09
N LEU A 34 -0.46 -10.29 15.67
CA LEU A 34 -0.67 -8.92 15.20
C LEU A 34 -0.39 -7.89 16.30
N GLU A 35 -0.88 -8.11 17.53
CA GLU A 35 -0.61 -7.24 18.66
C GLU A 35 0.88 -7.18 19.01
N THR A 36 1.56 -8.34 18.98
CA THR A 36 3.00 -8.42 19.25
C THR A 36 3.79 -7.65 18.19
N ARG A 37 3.41 -7.82 16.90
CA ARG A 37 4.00 -7.08 15.79
C ARG A 37 3.73 -5.58 15.88
N HIS A 38 2.53 -5.17 16.28
CA HIS A 38 2.20 -3.76 16.50
C HIS A 38 3.05 -3.13 17.61
N LYS A 39 3.29 -3.87 18.71
CA LYS A 39 4.14 -3.39 19.83
C LYS A 39 5.60 -3.18 19.43
N SER A 40 6.14 -4.00 18.53
CA SER A 40 7.53 -3.90 18.08
C SER A 40 7.73 -3.01 16.85
N CYS A 41 6.67 -2.74 16.07
CA CYS A 41 6.75 -1.95 14.85
C CYS A 41 6.94 -0.45 15.14
N ARG A 42 7.89 0.17 14.41
CA ARG A 42 8.10 1.62 14.39
C ARG A 42 7.43 2.32 13.20
N ASP A 43 7.11 1.60 12.13
CA ASP A 43 6.45 2.18 10.96
C ASP A 43 4.98 2.46 11.26
N LYS A 44 4.64 3.73 11.44
CA LYS A 44 3.26 4.18 11.71
C LYS A 44 2.25 3.65 10.68
N ARG A 45 2.65 3.46 9.42
CA ARG A 45 1.76 2.96 8.36
C ARG A 45 1.40 1.50 8.58
N GLU A 46 2.40 0.68 8.95
CA GLU A 46 2.20 -0.72 9.31
C GLU A 46 1.36 -0.83 10.59
N CYS A 47 1.64 -0.02 11.61
CA CYS A 47 0.82 0.01 12.82
C CYS A 47 -0.66 0.32 12.51
N ASP A 48 -0.94 1.30 11.66
CA ASP A 48 -2.32 1.66 11.30
C ASP A 48 -3.02 0.55 10.50
N ARG A 49 -2.28 -0.20 9.68
CA ARG A 49 -2.82 -1.38 8.98
C ARG A 49 -3.16 -2.49 9.95
N ILE A 50 -2.28 -2.77 10.91
CA ILE A 50 -2.53 -3.76 11.95
C ILE A 50 -3.76 -3.37 12.78
N LYS A 51 -3.88 -2.10 13.20
CA LYS A 51 -5.06 -1.61 13.91
C LYS A 51 -6.34 -1.77 13.10
N ALA A 52 -6.32 -1.43 11.80
CA ALA A 52 -7.49 -1.57 10.94
C ALA A 52 -7.97 -3.03 10.87
N VAL A 53 -7.04 -3.98 10.78
CA VAL A 53 -7.33 -5.42 10.76
C VAL A 53 -7.90 -5.90 12.10
N LEU A 54 -7.27 -5.51 13.22
CA LEU A 54 -7.72 -5.89 14.57
C LEU A 54 -9.12 -5.33 14.87
N LEU A 55 -9.33 -4.03 14.67
CA LEU A 55 -10.61 -3.36 14.94
C LEU A 55 -11.75 -3.94 14.09
N LEU A 56 -11.49 -4.27 12.83
CA LEU A 56 -12.49 -4.93 11.99
C LEU A 56 -12.86 -6.32 12.53
N SER A 57 -11.86 -7.09 13.01
CA SER A 57 -12.09 -8.39 13.66
C SER A 57 -12.78 -8.30 15.02
N GLU A 58 -12.90 -7.09 15.57
CA GLU A 58 -13.62 -6.77 16.81
C GLU A 58 -15.02 -6.22 16.52
N GLY A 59 -15.44 -6.17 15.25
CA GLY A 59 -16.78 -5.76 14.84
C GLY A 59 -16.94 -4.27 14.55
N TRP A 60 -15.83 -3.50 14.49
CA TRP A 60 -15.90 -2.11 14.06
C TRP A 60 -16.15 -2.02 12.56
N ASN A 61 -17.01 -1.09 12.13
CA ASN A 61 -17.18 -0.83 10.71
C ASN A 61 -16.06 0.06 10.14
N THR A 62 -15.89 0.03 8.82
CA THR A 62 -14.80 0.75 8.15
C THR A 62 -14.84 2.27 8.38
N LYS A 63 -16.04 2.86 8.56
CA LYS A 63 -16.23 4.29 8.89
C LYS A 63 -15.74 4.63 10.29
N GLN A 64 -16.05 3.80 11.28
CA GLN A 64 -15.59 3.96 12.66
C GLN A 64 -14.06 3.87 12.74
N ILE A 65 -13.49 2.89 12.03
CA ILE A 65 -12.03 2.72 11.95
C ILE A 65 -11.38 3.92 11.26
N ALA A 66 -11.94 4.35 10.13
CA ALA A 66 -11.46 5.54 9.40
C ALA A 66 -11.46 6.79 10.27
N GLN A 67 -12.54 7.00 11.04
CA GLN A 67 -12.64 8.10 11.98
C GLN A 67 -11.62 7.99 13.12
N ALA A 68 -11.47 6.80 13.73
CA ALA A 68 -10.55 6.57 14.84
C ALA A 68 -9.07 6.76 14.43
N LEU A 69 -8.71 6.28 13.23
CA LEU A 69 -7.35 6.37 12.69
C LEU A 69 -7.09 7.67 11.91
N ARG A 70 -8.12 8.53 11.75
CA ARG A 70 -8.07 9.77 10.95
C ARG A 70 -7.54 9.53 9.53
N LYS A 71 -8.06 8.49 8.87
CA LYS A 71 -7.75 8.15 7.47
C LYS A 71 -9.01 8.14 6.62
N HIS A 72 -8.82 8.23 5.31
CA HIS A 72 -9.91 8.05 4.36
C HIS A 72 -10.46 6.61 4.43
N GLU A 73 -11.78 6.46 4.35
CA GLU A 73 -12.48 5.17 4.45
C GLU A 73 -11.98 4.17 3.39
N ASP A 74 -11.83 4.60 2.14
CA ASP A 74 -11.30 3.75 1.06
C ASP A 74 -9.88 3.23 1.34
N SER A 75 -9.06 3.98 2.06
CA SER A 75 -7.73 3.53 2.43
C SER A 75 -7.81 2.40 3.48
N ILE A 76 -8.75 2.50 4.43
CA ILE A 76 -9.02 1.42 5.39
C ILE A 76 -9.52 0.17 4.67
N LYS A 77 -10.49 0.33 3.76
CA LYS A 77 -11.02 -0.76 2.92
C LYS A 77 -9.91 -1.47 2.16
N ARG A 78 -9.04 -0.72 1.46
CA ARG A 78 -7.88 -1.28 0.75
C ARG A 78 -6.92 -2.01 1.68
N HIS A 79 -6.57 -1.45 2.82
CA HIS A 79 -5.64 -2.09 3.76
C HIS A 79 -6.16 -3.44 4.29
N VAL A 80 -7.45 -3.50 4.62
CA VAL A 80 -8.10 -4.72 5.07
C VAL A 80 -8.11 -5.76 3.94
N LEU A 81 -8.47 -5.36 2.72
CA LEU A 81 -8.48 -6.24 1.55
C LEU A 81 -7.08 -6.80 1.25
N ASP A 82 -6.05 -5.95 1.29
CA ASP A 82 -4.65 -6.35 1.14
C ASP A 82 -4.24 -7.40 2.19
N TYR A 83 -4.72 -7.26 3.43
CA TYR A 83 -4.47 -8.25 4.48
C TYR A 83 -5.23 -9.57 4.23
N ILE A 84 -6.51 -9.51 3.86
CA ILE A 84 -7.32 -10.71 3.60
C ILE A 84 -6.78 -11.51 2.41
N GLN A 85 -6.37 -10.82 1.34
CA GLN A 85 -5.93 -11.48 0.11
C GLN A 85 -4.48 -11.95 0.16
N HIS A 86 -3.61 -11.22 0.87
CA HIS A 86 -2.16 -11.40 0.77
C HIS A 86 -1.43 -11.40 2.12
N HIS A 87 -2.14 -11.34 3.25
CA HIS A 87 -1.55 -11.15 4.60
C HIS A 87 -0.58 -9.96 4.67
N LYS A 88 -0.83 -8.94 3.86
CA LYS A 88 0.10 -7.84 3.63
C LYS A 88 -0.15 -6.72 4.63
N LEU A 89 0.84 -6.49 5.49
CA LEU A 89 0.82 -5.42 6.51
C LEU A 89 1.78 -4.27 6.20
N THR A 90 2.69 -4.46 5.26
CA THR A 90 3.72 -3.48 4.89
C THR A 90 3.58 -3.04 3.43
N GLU A 91 4.05 -1.83 3.15
CA GLU A 91 4.32 -1.44 1.76
C GLU A 91 5.62 -2.13 1.37
N ASN A 92 5.68 -2.69 0.16
CA ASN A 92 6.95 -3.17 -0.36
C ASN A 92 7.79 -1.93 -0.69
N ARG A 93 8.54 -1.42 0.30
CA ARG A 93 9.45 -0.29 0.17
C ARG A 93 10.73 -0.77 -0.51
N GLY A 94 10.60 -1.26 -1.73
CA GLY A 94 11.72 -1.48 -2.64
C GLY A 94 11.75 -0.33 -3.64
N GLY A 95 12.91 0.29 -3.84
CA GLY A 95 13.12 1.08 -5.05
C GLY A 95 12.90 0.20 -6.28
N SER A 96 12.66 0.82 -7.43
CA SER A 96 12.69 0.07 -8.69
C SER A 96 14.06 -0.57 -8.88
N THR A 97 14.09 -1.74 -9.50
CA THR A 97 15.37 -2.30 -9.96
C THR A 97 16.00 -1.36 -10.99
N GLY A 98 17.29 -1.09 -10.84
CA GLY A 98 18.05 -0.32 -11.83
C GLY A 98 18.01 -1.01 -13.20
N LYS A 99 18.06 -0.23 -14.27
CA LYS A 99 18.08 -0.76 -15.64
C LYS A 99 19.45 -1.32 -16.04
N LEU A 100 20.51 -0.91 -15.35
CA LEU A 100 21.87 -1.33 -15.65
C LEU A 100 22.19 -2.66 -14.98
N THR A 101 22.91 -3.49 -15.70
CA THR A 101 23.59 -4.65 -15.10
C THR A 101 24.70 -4.18 -14.16
N ARG A 102 25.19 -5.09 -13.31
CA ARG A 102 26.33 -4.78 -12.42
C ARG A 102 27.55 -4.31 -13.22
N GLN A 103 27.87 -5.02 -14.29
CA GLN A 103 28.98 -4.67 -15.17
C GLN A 103 28.81 -3.27 -15.79
N GLN A 104 27.65 -2.95 -16.37
CA GLN A 104 27.39 -1.61 -16.91
C GLN A 104 27.45 -0.53 -15.82
N THR A 105 27.05 -0.86 -14.59
CA THR A 105 27.13 0.07 -13.45
C THR A 105 28.58 0.36 -13.08
N ASP A 106 29.43 -0.66 -13.00
CA ASP A 106 30.85 -0.51 -12.66
C ASP A 106 31.63 0.23 -13.76
N GLU A 107 31.34 -0.08 -15.02
CA GLU A 107 31.89 0.63 -16.19
C GLU A 107 31.48 2.12 -16.17
N LEU A 108 30.20 2.40 -15.92
CA LEU A 108 29.70 3.77 -15.82
C LEU A 108 30.32 4.55 -14.66
N ILE A 109 30.48 3.93 -13.48
CA ILE A 109 31.14 4.57 -12.33
C ILE A 109 32.58 4.94 -12.68
N THR A 110 33.34 3.99 -13.24
CA THR A 110 34.74 4.23 -13.65
C THR A 110 34.83 5.37 -14.65
N HIS A 111 33.91 5.39 -15.63
CA HIS A 111 33.88 6.42 -16.65
C HIS A 111 33.55 7.81 -16.10
N LEU A 112 32.54 7.91 -15.22
CA LEU A 112 32.14 9.16 -14.58
C LEU A 112 33.18 9.71 -13.60
N MET A 113 34.05 8.86 -13.05
CA MET A 113 35.20 9.32 -12.26
C MET A 113 36.27 10.00 -13.11
N ALA A 114 36.39 9.64 -14.39
CA ALA A 114 37.39 10.20 -15.30
C ALA A 114 36.86 11.34 -16.18
N HIS A 115 35.54 11.44 -16.38
CA HIS A 115 34.93 12.37 -17.32
C HIS A 115 33.81 13.19 -16.66
N THR A 116 33.91 14.52 -16.75
CA THR A 116 32.85 15.43 -16.30
C THR A 116 32.01 15.84 -17.50
N TYR A 117 30.73 15.48 -17.48
CA TYR A 117 29.77 15.87 -18.53
C TYR A 117 29.09 17.19 -18.21
N LEU A 118 28.78 17.97 -19.26
CA LEU A 118 27.97 19.17 -19.11
C LEU A 118 26.47 18.82 -19.06
N HIS A 119 26.06 17.74 -19.76
CA HIS A 119 24.66 17.36 -19.88
C HIS A 119 24.41 15.86 -19.69
N GLN A 120 23.30 15.52 -19.02
CA GLN A 120 22.96 14.13 -18.70
C GLN A 120 22.71 13.22 -19.91
N HIS A 121 22.30 13.77 -21.05
CA HIS A 121 22.04 12.96 -22.25
C HIS A 121 23.33 12.36 -22.84
N GLU A 122 24.47 12.99 -22.58
CA GLU A 122 25.78 12.50 -22.99
C GLU A 122 26.17 11.25 -22.19
N ILE A 123 25.78 11.20 -20.91
CA ILE A 123 25.91 10.01 -20.05
C ILE A 123 25.00 8.89 -20.57
N ILE A 124 23.75 9.22 -20.94
CA ILE A 124 22.82 8.25 -21.51
C ILE A 124 23.35 7.67 -22.83
N ALA A 125 23.97 8.49 -23.68
CA ALA A 125 24.55 8.04 -24.95
C ALA A 125 25.78 7.13 -24.77
N TYR A 126 26.51 7.27 -23.66
CA TYR A 126 27.63 6.40 -23.31
C TYR A 126 27.19 4.99 -22.89
N ILE A 127 26.07 4.89 -22.19
CA ILE A 127 25.49 3.62 -21.75
C ILE A 127 24.95 2.86 -22.98
N LYS A 128 25.56 1.72 -23.30
CA LYS A 128 25.14 0.83 -24.40
C LYS A 128 24.10 -0.20 -23.97
#